data_AF-A0A5C7VXW2-F1
#
_entry.id   AF-A0A5C7VXW2-F1
#
_cell.length_a   1.000
_cell.length_b   1.000
_cell.length_c   1.000
_cell.angle_alpha   90.00
_cell.angle_beta   90.00
_cell.angle_gamma   90.00
#
_symmetry.space_group_name_H-M   'P 1'
#
loop_
_entity.id
_entity.type
_entity.pdbx_description
1 polymer ?
#
loop_
_entity_poly.entity_id
_entity_poly.type
_entity_poly.pdbx_seq_one_letter_code
_entity_poly.pdbx_strand_id
1 'polypeptide(L)'
;MFEMLKDMRCKIIWCFSELLAYWATICTLIIVIFSYCLAEQQLVLLQDQRQWQNFNEMNVRYANLLSKMPKKICLDSHSIDSKDQEIRIWIRQYFDLYSEEYWLYEKKLIPKEMWNDRIRPGVVVNLKVYPILVDGYNYWKKQGAFEHPDDFYKVVEEDINKAKIKDLQDKPQYHCAE
;
A
#
# COMPACT_ATOMS: atom_id res chain seq x y z
N MET A 1 -60.78 -52.06 7.86
CA MET A 1 -59.68 -52.06 8.86
C MET A 1 -58.30 -51.93 8.20
N PHE A 2 -57.96 -52.72 7.17
CA PHE A 2 -56.66 -52.65 6.49
C PHE A 2 -56.44 -51.33 5.70
N GLU A 3 -57.45 -50.85 4.96
CA GLU A 3 -57.40 -49.56 4.24
C GLU A 3 -57.22 -48.36 5.19
N MET A 4 -57.90 -48.36 6.35
CA MET A 4 -57.72 -47.32 7.37
C MET A 4 -56.30 -47.27 7.95
N LEU A 5 -55.65 -48.42 8.12
CA LEU A 5 -54.27 -48.49 8.61
C LEU A 5 -53.27 -47.96 7.56
N LYS A 6 -53.57 -48.10 6.27
CA LYS A 6 -52.73 -47.60 5.17
C LYS A 6 -52.82 -46.07 5.07
N ASP A 7 -54.02 -45.51 5.14
CA ASP A 7 -54.23 -44.06 5.11
C ASP A 7 -53.59 -43.36 6.33
N MET A 8 -53.71 -43.97 7.51
CA MET A 8 -53.11 -43.44 8.74
C MET A 8 -51.57 -43.45 8.69
N ARG A 9 -50.97 -44.51 8.13
CA ARG A 9 -49.51 -44.57 7.91
C ARG A 9 -49.02 -43.54 6.89
N CYS A 10 -49.75 -43.34 5.80
CA CYS A 10 -49.40 -42.33 4.79
C CYS A 10 -49.43 -40.91 5.38
N LYS A 11 -50.42 -40.57 6.20
CA LYS A 11 -50.52 -39.26 6.87
C LYS A 11 -49.38 -39.01 7.84
N ILE A 12 -48.98 -40.02 8.63
CA ILE A 12 -47.85 -39.91 9.55
C ILE A 12 -46.54 -39.68 8.77
N ILE A 13 -46.31 -40.46 7.70
CA ILE A 13 -45.10 -40.31 6.87
C ILE A 13 -45.04 -38.92 6.23
N TRP A 14 -46.15 -38.43 5.69
CA TRP A 14 -46.24 -37.08 5.13
C TRP A 14 -45.93 -36.00 6.17
N CYS A 15 -46.54 -36.08 7.36
CA CYS A 15 -46.32 -35.10 8.42
C CYS A 15 -44.86 -35.07 8.92
N PHE A 16 -44.21 -36.24 9.02
CA PHE A 16 -42.78 -36.31 9.34
C PHE A 16 -41.90 -35.73 8.21
N SER A 17 -42.26 -35.94 6.95
CA SER A 17 -41.51 -35.40 5.81
C SER A 17 -41.55 -33.87 5.73
N GLU A 18 -42.71 -33.26 6.02
CA GLU A 18 -42.87 -31.79 6.05
C GLU A 18 -42.10 -31.17 7.21
N LEU A 19 -42.11 -31.81 8.39
CA LEU A 19 -41.33 -31.38 9.54
C LEU A 19 -39.83 -31.41 9.25
N LEU A 20 -39.34 -32.49 8.62
CA LEU A 20 -37.93 -32.60 8.23
C LEU A 20 -37.54 -31.54 7.19
N ALA A 21 -38.40 -31.28 6.20
CA ALA A 21 -38.17 -30.24 5.21
C ALA A 21 -38.09 -28.85 5.85
N TYR A 22 -38.99 -28.54 6.80
CA TYR A 22 -38.96 -27.28 7.55
C TYR A 22 -37.65 -27.10 8.32
N TRP A 23 -37.22 -28.11 9.08
CA TRP A 23 -35.94 -28.04 9.80
C TRP A 23 -34.73 -27.96 8.87
N ALA A 24 -34.75 -28.67 7.73
CA ALA A 24 -33.71 -28.57 6.72
C ALA A 24 -33.60 -27.13 6.20
N THR A 25 -34.71 -26.47 5.87
CA THR A 25 -34.69 -25.08 5.40
C THR A 25 -34.16 -24.10 6.45
N ILE A 26 -34.50 -24.30 7.73
CA ILE A 26 -33.95 -23.48 8.83
C ILE A 26 -32.44 -23.69 8.93
N CYS A 27 -31.97 -24.93 8.93
CA CYS A 27 -30.54 -25.24 8.97
C CYS A 27 -29.80 -24.62 7.78
N THR A 28 -30.34 -24.71 6.57
CA THR A 28 -29.75 -24.08 5.38
C THR A 28 -29.68 -22.56 5.53
N LEU A 29 -30.74 -21.92 6.04
CA LEU A 29 -30.75 -20.47 6.27
C LEU A 29 -29.67 -20.06 7.28
N ILE A 30 -29.53 -20.80 8.38
CA ILE A 30 -28.49 -20.55 9.38
C ILE A 30 -27.09 -20.68 8.76
N ILE A 31 -26.86 -21.74 7.96
CA ILE A 31 -25.58 -21.94 7.27
C ILE A 31 -25.29 -20.77 6.32
N VAL A 32 -26.27 -20.33 5.53
CA VAL A 32 -26.09 -19.20 4.60
C VAL A 32 -25.71 -17.92 5.34
N ILE A 33 -26.41 -17.60 6.44
CA ILE A 33 -26.11 -16.42 7.26
C ILE A 33 -24.68 -16.52 7.83
N PHE A 34 -24.32 -17.69 8.36
CA PHE A 34 -22.98 -17.90 8.92
C PHE A 34 -21.89 -17.81 7.86
N SER A 35 -22.09 -18.42 6.68
CA SER A 35 -21.17 -18.33 5.55
C SER A 35 -21.00 -16.90 5.05
N TYR A 36 -22.08 -16.11 5.02
CA TYR A 36 -22.01 -14.69 4.65
C TYR A 36 -21.15 -13.90 5.66
N CYS A 37 -21.39 -14.08 6.97
CA CYS A 37 -20.58 -13.44 8.00
C CYS A 37 -19.09 -13.81 7.90
N LEU A 38 -18.78 -15.08 7.62
CA LEU A 38 -17.39 -15.52 7.42
C LEU A 38 -16.76 -14.91 6.18
N ALA A 39 -17.50 -14.79 5.07
CA ALA A 39 -16.99 -14.19 3.84
C ALA A 39 -16.64 -12.70 4.04
N GLU A 40 -17.48 -11.94 4.75
CA GLU A 40 -17.19 -10.54 5.11
C GLU A 40 -15.90 -10.41 5.93
N GLN A 41 -15.72 -11.27 6.94
CA GLN A 41 -14.49 -11.28 7.74
C GLN A 41 -13.25 -11.63 6.90
N GLN A 42 -13.38 -12.59 5.97
CA GLN A 42 -12.30 -12.95 5.05
C GLN A 42 -11.96 -11.81 4.09
N LEU A 43 -12.94 -11.05 3.61
CA LEU A 43 -12.70 -9.90 2.74
C LEU A 43 -11.87 -8.82 3.44
N VAL A 44 -12.18 -8.51 4.71
CA VAL A 44 -11.38 -7.56 5.51
C VAL A 44 -9.94 -8.06 5.66
N LEU A 45 -9.75 -9.33 6.02
CA LEU A 45 -8.42 -9.90 6.21
C LEU A 45 -7.62 -9.94 4.90
N LEU A 46 -8.25 -10.24 3.76
CA LEU A 46 -7.61 -10.20 2.45
C LEU A 46 -7.22 -8.77 2.04
N GLN A 47 -8.04 -7.78 2.37
CA GLN A 47 -7.73 -6.39 2.12
C GLN A 47 -6.51 -5.95 2.92
N ASP A 48 -6.45 -6.28 4.21
CA ASP A 48 -5.29 -5.98 5.07
C ASP A 48 -4.02 -6.65 4.54
N GLN A 49 -4.09 -7.94 4.17
CA GLN A 49 -2.97 -8.65 3.57
C GLN A 49 -2.48 -7.99 2.28
N ARG A 50 -3.41 -7.59 1.40
CA ARG A 50 -3.06 -6.89 0.15
C ARG A 50 -2.37 -5.56 0.44
N GLN A 51 -2.84 -4.80 1.42
CA GLN A 51 -2.23 -3.53 1.80
C GLN A 51 -0.78 -3.71 2.28
N TRP A 52 -0.53 -4.75 3.08
CA TRP A 52 0.82 -5.12 3.53
C TRP A 52 1.72 -5.60 2.38
N GLN A 53 1.18 -6.37 1.44
CA GLN A 53 1.92 -6.82 0.27
C GLN A 53 2.37 -5.64 -0.59
N ASN A 54 1.47 -4.68 -0.87
CA ASN A 54 1.82 -3.47 -1.62
C ASN A 54 2.94 -2.67 -0.95
N PHE A 55 2.86 -2.48 0.37
CA PHE A 55 3.93 -1.80 1.11
C PHE A 55 5.27 -2.54 1.00
N ASN A 56 5.27 -3.87 1.15
CA ASN A 56 6.48 -4.67 1.04
C ASN A 56 7.07 -4.64 -0.36
N GLU A 57 6.22 -4.70 -1.41
CA GLU A 57 6.66 -4.59 -2.80
C GLU A 57 7.34 -3.24 -3.07
N MET A 58 6.78 -2.14 -2.56
CA MET A 58 7.40 -0.82 -2.69
C MET A 58 8.76 -0.76 -1.98
N ASN A 59 8.88 -1.31 -0.77
CA ASN A 59 10.17 -1.39 -0.07
C ASN A 59 11.23 -2.18 -0.87
N VAL A 60 10.84 -3.30 -1.51
CA VAL A 60 11.75 -4.08 -2.37
C VAL A 60 12.20 -3.24 -3.57
N ARG A 61 11.30 -2.47 -4.18
CA ARG A 61 11.62 -1.57 -5.30
C ARG A 61 12.56 -0.44 -4.87
N TYR A 62 12.35 0.15 -3.69
CA TYR A 62 13.29 1.12 -3.11
C TYR A 62 14.65 0.50 -2.85
N ALA A 63 14.73 -0.68 -2.25
CA ALA A 63 16.00 -1.36 -2.01
C ALA A 63 16.76 -1.62 -3.32
N ASN A 64 16.06 -2.02 -4.37
CA ASN A 64 16.63 -2.22 -5.71
C ASN A 64 17.07 -0.90 -6.38
N LEU A 65 16.33 0.19 -6.19
CA LEU A 65 16.73 1.51 -6.68
C LEU A 65 17.98 2.03 -5.95
N LEU A 66 18.01 1.88 -4.62
CA LEU A 66 19.13 2.31 -3.77
C LEU A 66 20.39 1.50 -4.02
N SER A 67 20.29 0.19 -4.30
CA SER A 67 21.46 -0.64 -4.66
C SER A 67 22.08 -0.27 -6.00
N LYS A 68 21.32 0.41 -6.86
CA LYS A 68 21.78 0.94 -8.16
C LYS A 68 22.13 2.43 -8.10
N MET A 69 22.30 2.99 -6.91
CA MET A 69 22.65 4.39 -6.74
C MET A 69 24.00 4.70 -7.39
N PRO A 70 24.09 5.71 -8.28
CA PRO A 70 25.35 6.12 -8.87
C PRO A 70 26.36 6.53 -7.78
N LYS A 71 27.58 5.98 -7.83
CA LYS A 71 28.63 6.22 -6.81
C LYS A 71 28.96 7.70 -6.60
N LYS A 72 28.76 8.53 -7.63
CA LYS A 72 28.97 10.00 -7.55
C LYS A 72 28.04 10.67 -6.53
N ILE A 73 26.84 10.11 -6.30
CA ILE A 73 25.89 10.61 -5.31
C ILE A 73 26.43 10.36 -3.88
N CYS A 74 27.10 9.24 -3.66
CA CYS A 74 27.71 8.88 -2.37
C CYS A 74 28.91 9.73 -1.97
N LEU A 75 29.49 10.51 -2.89
CA LEU A 75 30.72 11.29 -2.67
C LEU A 75 30.44 12.79 -2.39
N ASP A 76 29.25 13.14 -1.88
CA ASP A 76 28.85 14.51 -1.51
C ASP A 76 28.94 15.54 -2.67
N SER A 77 28.62 15.11 -3.89
CA SER A 77 28.47 16.02 -5.03
C SER A 77 27.19 16.85 -4.85
N HIS A 78 27.29 17.99 -4.19
CA HIS A 78 26.23 18.99 -3.95
C HIS A 78 25.71 19.71 -5.20
N SER A 79 26.12 19.29 -6.40
CA SER A 79 25.62 19.88 -7.63
C SER A 79 25.34 18.80 -8.65
N ILE A 80 24.10 18.74 -9.13
CA ILE A 80 23.79 18.10 -10.41
C ILE A 80 24.60 18.86 -11.46
N ASP A 81 25.76 18.34 -11.85
CA ASP A 81 26.32 18.76 -13.12
C ASP A 81 25.28 18.35 -14.17
N SER A 82 24.75 19.35 -14.86
CA SER A 82 23.66 19.27 -15.86
C SER A 82 23.89 18.27 -16.99
N LYS A 83 25.02 17.55 -16.99
CA LYS A 83 25.41 16.55 -17.97
C LYS A 83 25.30 15.11 -17.46
N ASP A 84 25.16 14.87 -16.16
CA ASP A 84 25.08 13.49 -15.65
C ASP A 84 23.65 12.93 -15.83
N GLN A 85 23.46 12.25 -16.95
CA GLN A 85 22.19 11.62 -17.31
C GLN A 85 21.80 10.49 -16.35
N GLU A 86 22.78 9.74 -15.84
CA GLU A 86 22.54 8.60 -14.96
C GLU A 86 21.93 9.05 -13.63
N ILE A 87 22.50 10.09 -13.01
CA ILE A 87 21.98 10.68 -11.77
C ILE A 87 20.56 11.21 -11.97
N ARG A 88 20.28 11.90 -13.09
CA ARG A 88 18.94 12.44 -13.37
C ARG A 88 17.89 11.36 -13.55
N ILE A 89 18.23 10.27 -14.24
CA ILE A 89 17.35 9.11 -14.38
C ILE A 89 17.07 8.51 -13.00
N TRP A 90 18.11 8.31 -12.19
CA TRP A 90 17.97 7.75 -10.85
C TRP A 90 17.07 8.62 -9.94
N ILE A 91 17.26 9.94 -9.95
CA ILE A 91 16.41 10.87 -9.17
C ILE A 91 14.96 10.83 -9.68
N ARG A 92 14.75 10.77 -11.01
CA ARG A 92 13.41 10.67 -11.57
C ARG A 92 12.72 9.38 -11.12
N GLN A 93 13.40 8.25 -11.22
CA GLN A 93 12.90 6.96 -10.73
C GLN A 93 12.55 7.00 -9.24
N TYR A 94 13.33 7.72 -8.43
CA TYR A 94 13.02 7.90 -7.01
C TYR A 94 11.67 8.61 -6.79
N PHE A 95 11.42 9.72 -7.50
CA PHE A 95 10.17 10.45 -7.38
C PHE A 95 8.99 9.74 -8.06
N ASP A 96 9.23 8.98 -9.12
CA ASP A 96 8.23 8.12 -9.73
C ASP A 96 7.74 7.06 -8.74
N LEU A 97 8.66 6.38 -8.03
CA LEU A 97 8.30 5.45 -6.96
C LEU A 97 7.51 6.14 -5.85
N TYR A 98 7.94 7.34 -5.44
CA TYR A 98 7.28 8.03 -4.34
C TYR A 98 5.87 8.51 -4.73
N SER A 99 5.71 8.94 -5.98
CA SER A 99 4.40 9.28 -6.54
C SER A 99 3.48 8.05 -6.62
N GLU A 100 4.03 6.88 -6.92
CA GLU A 100 3.27 5.63 -6.94
C GLU A 100 2.82 5.23 -5.52
N GLU A 101 3.69 5.35 -4.51
CA GLU A 101 3.30 5.15 -3.11
C GLU A 101 2.21 6.13 -2.67
N TYR A 102 2.31 7.40 -3.08
CA TYR A 102 1.28 8.38 -2.81
C TYR A 102 -0.06 7.97 -3.43
N TRP A 103 -0.06 7.51 -4.69
CA TRP A 103 -1.26 7.02 -5.33
C TRP A 103 -1.85 5.79 -4.61
N LEU A 104 -1.00 4.84 -4.18
CA LEU A 104 -1.43 3.67 -3.42
C LEU A 104 -2.07 4.08 -2.08
N TYR A 105 -1.51 5.08 -1.41
CA TYR A 105 -2.09 5.65 -0.20
C TYR A 105 -3.47 6.28 -0.46
N GLU A 106 -3.59 7.13 -1.48
CA GLU A 106 -4.86 7.77 -1.87
C GLU A 106 -5.96 6.74 -2.21
N LYS A 107 -5.56 5.61 -2.80
CA LYS A 107 -6.47 4.49 -3.10
C LYS A 107 -6.75 3.56 -1.92
N LYS A 108 -6.24 3.87 -0.72
CA LYS A 108 -6.33 3.01 0.48
C LYS A 108 -5.77 1.60 0.24
N LEU A 109 -4.78 1.51 -0.64
CA LEU A 109 -4.04 0.29 -0.96
C LEU A 109 -2.76 0.14 -0.14
N ILE A 110 -2.43 1.15 0.68
CA ILE A 110 -1.45 1.09 1.77
C ILE A 110 -2.14 1.60 3.05
N PRO A 111 -1.85 1.02 4.23
CA PRO A 111 -2.43 1.50 5.49
C PRO A 111 -1.98 2.93 5.77
N LYS A 112 -2.87 3.75 6.35
CA LYS A 112 -2.57 5.15 6.67
C LYS A 112 -1.40 5.29 7.64
N GLU A 113 -1.26 4.32 8.54
CA GLU A 113 -0.18 4.22 9.52
C GLU A 113 1.16 4.04 8.82
N MET A 114 1.23 3.16 7.80
CA MET A 114 2.48 2.97 7.03
C MET A 114 2.87 4.24 6.30
N TRP A 115 1.91 4.94 5.69
CA TRP A 115 2.17 6.20 5.01
C TRP A 115 2.74 7.27 5.94
N ASN A 116 2.10 7.49 7.09
CA ASN A 116 2.48 8.57 8.00
C ASN A 116 3.68 8.24 8.89
N ASP A 117 3.85 6.98 9.29
CA ASP A 117 4.82 6.59 10.31
C ASP A 117 6.09 5.96 9.71
N ARG A 118 6.02 5.45 8.48
CA ARG A 118 7.15 4.78 7.80
C ARG A 118 7.56 5.49 6.53
N ILE A 119 6.65 5.63 5.57
CA ILE A 119 6.96 6.10 4.22
C ILE A 119 7.38 7.57 4.25
N ARG A 120 6.49 8.49 4.67
CA ARG A 120 6.80 9.92 4.68
C ARG A 120 8.03 10.25 5.55
N PRO A 121 8.18 9.70 6.77
CA PRO A 121 9.39 9.92 7.56
C PRO A 121 10.66 9.39 6.87
N GLY A 122 10.59 8.21 6.22
CA GLY A 122 11.70 7.65 5.46
C GLY A 122 12.10 8.53 4.27
N VAL A 123 11.14 9.09 3.55
CA VAL A 123 11.40 10.06 2.47
C VAL A 123 12.06 11.32 3.02
N VAL A 124 11.59 11.87 4.15
CA VAL A 124 12.24 13.02 4.80
C VAL A 124 13.70 12.72 5.13
N VAL A 125 14.00 11.52 5.64
CA VAL A 125 15.38 11.08 5.90
C VAL A 125 16.18 11.02 4.60
N ASN A 126 15.64 10.40 3.55
CA ASN A 126 16.31 10.30 2.25
C ASN A 126 16.59 11.68 1.62
N LEU A 127 15.65 12.61 1.68
CA LEU A 127 15.82 13.99 1.20
C LEU A 127 16.91 14.74 1.97
N LYS A 128 17.10 14.41 3.25
CA LYS A 128 18.19 14.95 4.07
C LYS A 128 19.54 14.31 3.72
N VAL A 129 19.58 12.99 3.61
CA VAL A 129 20.81 12.23 3.31
C VAL A 129 21.30 12.48 1.89
N TYR A 130 20.38 12.70 0.95
CA TYR A 130 20.68 12.92 -0.47
C TYR A 130 20.12 14.27 -0.94
N PRO A 131 20.79 15.41 -0.65
CA PRO A 131 20.36 16.74 -1.08
C PRO A 131 20.13 16.86 -2.60
N ILE A 132 20.80 16.01 -3.38
CA ILE A 132 20.65 15.95 -4.84
C ILE A 132 19.23 15.58 -5.28
N LEU A 133 18.44 14.90 -4.44
CA LEU A 133 17.02 14.65 -4.67
C LEU A 133 16.23 15.97 -4.68
N VAL A 134 16.54 16.88 -3.76
CA VAL A 134 15.91 18.21 -3.68
C VAL A 134 16.28 19.02 -4.92
N ASP A 135 17.54 19.00 -5.33
CA ASP A 135 18.00 19.69 -6.54
C ASP A 135 17.33 19.13 -7.80
N GLY A 136 17.23 17.81 -7.90
CA GLY A 136 16.59 17.15 -9.03
C GLY A 136 15.09 17.43 -9.11
N TYR A 137 14.39 17.41 -7.97
CA TYR A 137 12.99 17.86 -7.89
C TYR A 137 12.83 19.29 -8.41
N ASN A 138 13.65 20.23 -7.91
CA ASN A 138 13.60 21.62 -8.34
C ASN A 138 13.91 21.79 -9.83
N TYR A 139 14.85 21.00 -10.35
CA TYR A 139 15.17 20.98 -11.77
C TYR A 139 13.96 20.54 -12.60
N TRP A 140 13.38 19.38 -12.31
CA TRP A 140 12.25 18.85 -13.09
C TRP A 140 10.99 19.71 -12.98
N LYS A 141 10.74 20.27 -11.80
CA LYS A 141 9.65 21.23 -11.57
C LYS A 141 9.81 22.48 -12.45
N LYS A 142 11.01 23.08 -12.49
CA LYS A 142 11.29 24.27 -13.32
C LYS A 142 11.15 23.99 -14.82
N GLN A 143 11.46 22.77 -15.24
CA GLN A 143 11.31 22.33 -16.64
C GLN A 143 9.86 21.97 -17.01
N GLY A 144 8.93 21.93 -16.04
CA GLY A 144 7.57 21.45 -16.28
C GLY A 144 7.49 19.96 -16.65
N ALA A 145 8.52 19.19 -16.33
CA ALA A 145 8.66 17.78 -16.72
C ALA A 145 8.54 16.79 -15.54
N PHE A 146 8.18 17.32 -14.36
CA PHE A 146 7.72 16.55 -13.22
C PHE A 146 6.21 16.38 -13.40
N GLU A 147 5.73 15.30 -14.02
CA GLU A 147 4.30 15.08 -14.29
C GLU A 147 3.77 14.01 -13.32
N HIS A 148 3.04 14.45 -12.29
CA HIS A 148 2.51 13.60 -11.22
C HIS A 148 1.09 14.04 -10.83
N PRO A 149 0.33 13.22 -10.08
CA PRO A 149 -1.04 13.57 -9.67
C PRO A 149 -1.14 14.96 -9.04
N ASP A 150 -2.23 15.65 -9.36
CA ASP A 150 -2.57 16.94 -8.74
C ASP A 150 -2.53 16.76 -7.21
N ASP A 151 -1.74 17.57 -6.52
CA ASP A 151 -1.40 17.53 -5.08
C ASP A 151 -0.12 16.77 -4.66
N PHE A 152 0.46 15.88 -5.48
CA PHE A 152 1.71 15.20 -5.07
C PHE A 152 2.86 16.18 -4.82
N TYR A 153 2.94 17.26 -5.61
CA TYR A 153 3.93 18.33 -5.41
C TYR A 153 3.85 18.94 -4.01
N LYS A 154 2.65 19.11 -3.46
CA LYS A 154 2.47 19.67 -2.11
C LYS A 154 3.06 18.74 -1.06
N VAL A 155 2.84 17.43 -1.22
CA VAL A 155 3.42 16.40 -0.34
C VAL A 155 4.96 16.46 -0.38
N VAL A 156 5.54 16.51 -1.57
CA VAL A 156 7.00 16.60 -1.75
C VAL A 156 7.55 17.90 -1.14
N GLU A 157 6.91 19.05 -1.37
CA GLU A 157 7.33 20.33 -0.81
C GLU A 157 7.26 20.35 0.72
N GLU A 158 6.20 19.80 1.31
CA GLU A 158 6.08 19.63 2.75
C GLU A 158 7.23 18.80 3.32
N ASP A 159 7.57 17.68 2.68
CA ASP A 159 8.61 16.79 3.17
C ASP A 159 10.02 17.36 2.96
N ILE A 160 10.26 18.13 1.88
CA ILE A 160 11.46 18.95 1.72
C ILE A 160 11.56 19.99 2.85
N ASN A 161 10.46 20.66 3.21
CA ASN A 161 10.47 21.64 4.29
C ASN A 161 10.75 20.99 5.65
N LYS A 162 10.15 19.81 5.93
CA LYS A 162 10.45 19.03 7.15
C LYS A 162 11.91 18.60 7.22
N ALA A 163 12.50 18.19 6.10
CA ALA A 163 13.90 17.80 6.03
C ALA A 163 14.83 18.96 6.44
N LYS A 164 14.51 20.18 6.02
CA LYS A 164 15.26 21.41 6.38
C LYS A 164 15.11 21.80 7.85
N ILE A 165 13.93 21.65 8.45
CA ILE A 165 13.67 22.10 9.83
C ILE A 165 14.47 21.29 10.87
N LYS A 166 14.73 20.00 10.61
CA LYS A 166 15.46 19.11 11.54
C LYS A 166 17.00 19.24 11.48
N ASP A 167 17.56 20.10 10.63
CA ASP A 167 19.01 20.36 10.58
C ASP A 167 19.56 21.16 11.76
N LEU A 168 18.69 21.71 12.61
CA LEU A 168 19.10 22.36 13.85
C LEU A 168 19.48 21.39 14.98
N GLN A 169 19.32 20.07 14.82
CA GLN A 169 19.47 19.13 15.93
C GLN A 169 20.42 17.93 15.75
N ASP A 170 20.78 17.47 14.54
CA ASP A 170 21.80 16.40 14.41
C ASP A 170 22.30 16.23 12.96
N LYS A 171 23.62 16.07 12.78
CA LYS A 171 24.25 15.67 11.51
C LYS A 171 24.28 14.14 11.40
N PRO A 172 23.58 13.51 10.44
CA PRO A 172 23.65 12.07 10.23
C PRO A 172 25.01 11.67 9.62
N GLN A 173 25.51 10.52 10.04
CA GLN A 173 26.68 9.85 9.47
C GLN A 173 26.25 9.06 8.22
N TYR A 174 26.89 9.29 7.09
CA TYR A 174 26.57 8.65 5.82
C TYR A 174 27.05 7.19 5.80
N HIS A 175 26.17 6.25 5.44
CA HIS A 175 26.55 4.89 5.07
C HIS A 175 25.94 4.57 3.70
N CYS A 176 26.75 4.60 2.66
CA CYS A 176 26.44 3.88 1.43
C CYS A 176 26.75 2.41 1.67
N ALA A 177 25.85 1.50 1.25
CA ALA A 177 26.14 0.08 1.26
C ALA A 177 27.27 -0.19 0.24
N GLU A 178 28.35 -0.83 0.70
CA GLU A 178 29.44 -1.32 -0.16
C GLU A 178 29.03 -2.54 -0.98
#